data_AF-A0A0S9MUJ3-F1
#
_entry.id   AF-A0A0S9MUJ3-F1
#
_cell.length_a   1.000
_cell.length_b   1.000
_cell.length_c   1.000
_cell.angle_alpha   90.00
_cell.angle_beta   90.00
_cell.angle_gamma   90.00
#
_symmetry.space_group_name_H-M   'P 1'
#
loop_
_entity.id
_entity.type
_entity.pdbx_description
1 polymer ?
#
loop_
_entity_poly.entity_id
_entity_poly.type
_entity_poly.pdbx_seq_one_letter_code
_entity_poly.pdbx_strand_id
1 'polypeptide(L)' 'MANYDTQIMVYLSKVGGSTTGTIANYVRPMFGHSARTHSAFIRTRLLALQKEGKVAPMDELKPVAWVRLTDG' A
#
# COMPACT_ATOMS: atom_id res chain seq x y z
N MET A 1 -3.68 17.23 -6.95
CA MET A 1 -4.35 15.96 -6.60
C MET A 1 -3.33 15.01 -6.02
N ALA A 2 -3.60 14.40 -4.86
CA ALA A 2 -2.67 13.45 -4.25
C ALA A 2 -2.64 12.14 -5.05
N ASN A 3 -1.46 11.77 -5.56
CA ASN A 3 -1.28 10.52 -6.28
C ASN A 3 -0.85 9.41 -5.31
N TYR A 4 -1.84 8.82 -4.64
CA TYR A 4 -1.63 7.79 -3.61
C TYR A 4 -1.01 6.52 -4.18
N ASP A 5 -1.50 6.06 -5.33
CA ASP A 5 -1.05 4.82 -5.96
C ASP A 5 0.42 4.90 -6.36
N THR A 6 0.84 6.00 -6.99
CA THR A 6 2.26 6.20 -7.34
C THR A 6 3.15 6.20 -6.10
N GLN A 7 2.72 6.82 -5.00
CA GLN A 7 3.50 6.79 -3.75
C GLN A 7 3.60 5.39 -3.15
N ILE A 8 2.50 4.63 -3.16
CA ILE A 8 2.49 3.23 -2.72
C ILE A 8 3.49 2.41 -3.55
N MET A 9 3.42 2.51 -4.88
CA MET A 9 4.29 1.76 -5.79
C MET A 9 5.76 2.12 -5.64
N VAL A 10 6.08 3.41 -5.50
CA VAL A 10 7.45 3.90 -5.26
C VAL A 10 7.99 3.44 -3.91
N TYR A 11 7.14 3.40 -2.88
CA TYR A 11 7.54 2.90 -1.58
C TYR A 11 7.85 1.39 -1.64
N LEU A 12 6.93 0.61 -2.21
CA LEU A 12 7.07 -0.84 -2.31
C LEU A 12 8.26 -1.26 -3.17
N SER A 13 8.60 -0.51 -4.22
CA SER A 13 9.80 -0.79 -5.02
C SER A 13 11.11 -0.58 -4.27
N LYS A 14 11.11 0.16 -3.15
CA LYS A 14 12.33 0.41 -2.35
C LYS A 14 12.54 -0.63 -1.25
N VAL A 15 11.46 -1.11 -0.64
CA VAL A 15 11.52 -1.90 0.60
C VAL A 15 11.32 -3.40 0.40
N GLY A 16 10.86 -3.83 -0.78
CA GLY A 16 10.66 -5.26 -1.10
C GLY A 16 9.46 -5.92 -0.40
N GLY A 17 8.89 -5.30 0.63
CA GLY A 17 7.64 -5.71 1.26
C GLY A 17 7.31 -4.87 2.49
N SER A 18 6.03 -4.58 2.74
CA SER A 18 5.64 -3.79 3.92
C SER A 18 4.17 -3.93 4.31
N THR A 19 3.86 -3.71 5.59
CA THR A 19 2.47 -3.75 6.07
C THR A 19 1.68 -2.53 5.63
N THR A 20 0.34 -2.64 5.55
CA THR A 20 -0.53 -1.48 5.25
C THR A 20 -0.28 -0.29 6.18
N GLY A 21 -0.05 -0.52 7.48
CA GLY A 21 0.20 0.55 8.44
C GLY A 21 1.49 1.31 8.13
N THR A 22 2.56 0.60 7.82
CA THR A 22 3.84 1.21 7.44
C THR A 22 3.73 1.98 6.13
N ILE A 23 3.04 1.43 5.13
CA ILE A 23 2.77 2.12 3.86
C ILE A 23 1.97 3.41 4.11
N ALA A 24 0.92 3.35 4.94
CA ALA A 24 0.09 4.51 5.26
C ALA A 24 0.87 5.60 6.01
N ASN A 25 1.87 5.22 6.82
CA ASN A 25 2.75 6.18 7.47
C ASN A 25 3.67 6.91 6.49
N TYR A 26 4.01 6.31 5.35
CA TYR A 26 4.80 6.95 4.29
C TYR A 26 3.95 7.81 3.34
N VAL A 27 2.77 7.33 2.95
CA VAL A 27 1.96 7.96 1.91
C VAL A 27 1.29 9.24 2.43
N ARG A 28 1.43 10.35 1.70
CA ARG A 28 0.92 11.68 2.07
C ARG A 28 0.23 12.41 0.91
N PRO A 29 -0.67 13.37 1.19
CA PRO A 29 -1.22 13.76 2.49
C PRO A 29 -2.03 12.62 3.14
N MET A 30 -2.33 12.74 4.44
CA MET A 30 -3.24 11.79 5.08
C MET A 30 -4.67 12.00 4.59
N PHE A 31 -5.35 10.91 4.28
CA PHE A 31 -6.77 10.90 3.96
C PHE A 31 -7.59 10.86 5.25
N GLY A 32 -8.47 11.86 5.42
CA GLY A 32 -9.29 12.03 6.62
C GLY A 32 -8.49 12.55 7.82
N HIS A 33 -9.15 12.56 8.99
CA HIS A 33 -8.62 13.15 10.22
C HIS A 33 -7.97 12.14 11.19
N SER A 34 -7.84 10.86 10.82
CA SER A 34 -7.25 9.85 11.70
C SER A 34 -6.32 8.89 10.96
N ALA A 35 -5.29 8.42 11.66
CA ALA A 35 -4.37 7.39 11.13
C ALA A 35 -5.10 6.09 10.77
N ARG A 36 -6.16 5.74 11.52
CA ARG A 36 -6.99 4.57 11.24
C ARG A 36 -7.75 4.73 9.92
N THR A 37 -8.37 5.88 9.69
CA THR A 37 -9.07 6.19 8.44
C THR A 37 -8.12 6.19 7.24
N HIS A 38 -6.94 6.81 7.40
CA HIS A 38 -5.92 6.82 6.34
C HIS A 38 -5.43 5.41 6.03
N SER A 39 -5.12 4.61 7.05
CA SER A 39 -4.68 3.22 6.86
C SER A 39 -5.75 2.36 6.17
N ALA A 40 -7.03 2.53 6.53
CA ALA A 40 -8.14 1.86 5.86
C ALA A 40 -8.27 2.29 4.39
N PHE A 41 -8.10 3.57 4.09
CA PHE A 41 -8.07 4.08 2.71
C PHE A 41 -6.91 3.48 1.90
N ILE A 42 -5.70 3.45 2.47
CA ILE A 42 -4.53 2.83 1.84
C ILE A 42 -4.74 1.33 1.62
N ARG A 43 -5.40 0.63 2.56
CA ARG A 43 -5.81 -0.77 2.35
C ARG A 43 -6.70 -0.94 1.13
N THR A 44 -7.70 -0.07 0.97
CA THR A 44 -8.60 -0.11 -0.20
C THR A 44 -7.83 0.13 -1.50
N ARG A 45 -6.85 1.05 -1.52
CA ARG A 45 -5.98 1.25 -2.69
C ARG A 45 -5.12 0.04 -2.99
N LEU A 46 -4.52 -0.59 -1.98
CA LEU A 46 -3.73 -1.81 -2.15
C LEU A 46 -4.55 -2.96 -2.73
N LEU A 47 -5.79 -3.14 -2.27
CA LEU A 47 -6.72 -4.13 -2.82
C LEU A 47 -7.09 -3.84 -4.29
N ALA A 48 -7.24 -2.56 -4.66
CA ALA A 48 -7.47 -2.19 -6.06
C ALA A 48 -6.24 -2.50 -6.92
N LEU A 49 -5.05 -2.10 -6.47
CA LEU A 49 -3.78 -2.41 -7.15
C LEU A 49 -3.52 -3.91 -7.27
N GLN A 50 -3.97 -4.70 -6.30
CA GLN A 50 -3.90 -6.17 -6.37
C GLN A 50 -4.78 -6.73 -7.48
N LYS A 51 -6.01 -6.23 -7.61
CA LYS A 51 -6.90 -6.62 -8.72
C LYS A 51 -6.33 -6.22 -10.09
N GLU A 52 -5.55 -5.15 -10.14
CA GLU A 52 -4.83 -4.70 -11.33
C GLU A 52 -3.51 -5.46 -11.56
N GLY A 53 -3.15 -6.43 -10.72
CA GLY A 53 -1.92 -7.21 -10.86
C GLY A 53 -0.63 -6.46 -10.53
N LYS A 54 -0.71 -5.32 -9.82
CA LYS A 54 0.44 -4.45 -9.52
C LYS A 54 1.10 -4.76 -8.18
N VAL A 55 0.35 -5.30 -7.23
CA VAL A 55 0.83 -5.68 -5.89
C VAL A 55 0.24 -7.02 -5.50
N ALA A 56 0.92 -7.74 -4.61
CA ALA A 56 0.39 -8.97 -4.02
C ALA A 56 0.64 -8.97 -2.51
N PRO A 57 -0.20 -9.66 -1.72
CA PRO A 57 0.18 -10.04 -0.38
C PRO A 57 1.37 -11.00 -0.43
N MET A 58 2.39 -10.77 0.40
CA MET A 58 3.57 -11.64 0.50
C MET A 58 3.20 -12.99 1.12
N ASP A 59 2.35 -12.97 2.14
CA ASP A 59 1.77 -14.12 2.82
C ASP A 59 0.41 -13.72 3.43
N GLU A 60 -0.47 -14.70 3.64
CA GLU A 60 -1.71 -14.50 4.43
C GLU A 60 -1.45 -14.39 5.95
N LEU A 61 -0.19 -14.47 6.37
CA LEU A 61 0.21 -14.31 7.76
C LEU A 61 -0.03 -12.86 8.21
N LYS A 62 -0.74 -12.71 9.32
CA LYS A 62 -1.03 -11.39 9.91
C LYS A 62 0.22 -10.86 10.63
N PRO A 63 0.59 -9.57 10.46
CA PRO A 63 -0.05 -8.58 9.59
C PRO A 63 0.35 -8.76 8.11
N VAL A 64 -0.65 -8.75 7.22
CA VAL A 64 -0.45 -8.94 5.77
C VAL A 64 0.56 -7.90 5.23
N ALA A 65 1.69 -8.39 4.76
CA ALA A 65 2.69 -7.61 4.05
C ALA A 65 2.37 -7.55 2.55
N TRP A 66 2.61 -6.41 1.92
CA TRP A 66 2.38 -6.17 0.50
C TRP A 66 3.71 -6.01 -0.22
N VAL A 67 3.81 -6.63 -1.39
CA VAL A 67 4.95 -6.49 -2.29
C VAL A 67 4.50 -5.91 -3.62
N ARG A 68 5.39 -5.19 -4.29
CA ARG A 68 5.17 -4.81 -5.68
C ARG A 68 5.42 -6.02 -6.57
N LEU A 69 4.53 -6.27 -7.52
CA LEU A 69 4.78 -7.21 -8.60
C LEU A 69 5.61 -6.48 -9.66
N THR A 70 6.77 -7.04 -9.99
CA THR A 70 7.54 -6.62 -11.17
C THR A 70 7.01 -7.40 -12.35
N ASP A 71 6.67 -6.69 -13.43
CA ASP A 71 6.56 -7.30 -14.75
C ASP A 71 7.91 -7.99 -15.02
N GLY A 72 7.88 -9.31 -15.17
CA GLY A 72 9.08 -10.12 -15.45
C GLY A 72 9.73 -9.74 -16.78
#